data_AF-A0A7I4AEN0-F1
#
_entry.id   AF-A0A7I4AEN0-F1
#
_cell.length_a   1.000
_cell.length_b   1.000
_cell.length_c   1.000
_cell.angle_alpha   90.00
_cell.angle_beta   90.00
_cell.angle_gamma   90.00
#
_symmetry.space_group_name_H-M   'P 1'
#
loop_
_entity.id
_entity.type
_entity.pdbx_description
1 polymer ?
#
loop_
_entity_poly.entity_id
_entity_poly.type
_entity_poly.pdbx_seq_one_letter_code
_entity_poly.pdbx_strand_id
1 'polypeptide(L)'
;MTDEAIQKHLFSAEWYQNSKRICAYVSCASLREVVTSHILSDLLGKQRQYADTKVYVPRVEDMESQMRMLHITNMDDDLILNHMNILEPTPLDSSGNPRDEVMQANEPLDLLLLPGLAFDRKGGRLGRGGG
;
A
#
# COMPACT_ATOMS: atom_id res chain seq x y z
N MET A 1 -14.28 15.09 8.10
CA MET A 1 -14.07 13.64 8.32
C MET A 1 -12.66 13.49 8.81
N THR A 2 -12.45 12.88 9.97
CA THR A 2 -11.11 12.60 10.50
C THR A 2 -10.60 11.28 9.91
N ASP A 3 -9.28 11.14 9.77
CA ASP A 3 -8.64 9.88 9.31
C ASP A 3 -9.09 8.69 10.17
N GLU A 4 -9.32 8.92 11.45
CA GLU A 4 -9.85 7.95 12.42
C GLU A 4 -11.19 7.33 12.00
N ALA A 5 -12.11 8.13 11.43
CA ALA A 5 -13.40 7.62 11.00
C ALA A 5 -13.26 6.65 9.82
N ILE A 6 -12.32 6.94 8.90
CA ILE A 6 -12.00 6.08 7.76
C ILE A 6 -11.35 4.78 8.25
N GLN A 7 -10.38 4.89 9.16
CA GLN A 7 -9.71 3.73 9.77
C GLN A 7 -10.70 2.84 10.52
N LYS A 8 -11.58 3.43 11.34
CA LYS A 8 -12.62 2.67 12.06
C LYS A 8 -13.55 1.91 11.11
N HIS A 9 -13.94 2.55 10.00
CA HIS A 9 -14.75 1.89 8.98
C HIS A 9 -14.04 0.68 8.39
N LEU A 10 -12.79 0.86 7.94
CA LEU A 10 -11.93 -0.22 7.43
C LEU A 10 -11.79 -1.37 8.43
N PHE A 11 -11.38 -1.08 9.66
CA PHE A 11 -11.14 -2.11 10.69
C PHE A 11 -12.40 -2.89 11.07
N SER A 12 -13.57 -2.29 10.95
CA SER A 12 -14.86 -2.95 11.22
C SER A 12 -15.40 -3.78 10.04
N ALA A 13 -14.84 -3.62 8.84
CA ALA A 13 -15.36 -4.25 7.65
C ALA A 13 -14.88 -5.69 7.49
N GLU A 14 -15.82 -6.61 7.27
CA GLU A 14 -15.52 -8.04 7.10
C GLU A 14 -14.58 -8.30 5.92
N TRP A 15 -14.77 -7.59 4.80
CA TRP A 15 -13.88 -7.70 3.63
C TRP A 15 -12.44 -7.30 3.95
N TYR A 16 -12.22 -6.32 4.85
CA TYR A 16 -10.87 -5.92 5.28
C TYR A 16 -10.27 -6.96 6.23
N GLN A 17 -11.08 -7.49 7.15
CA GLN A 17 -10.63 -8.48 8.14
C GLN A 17 -10.22 -9.81 7.48
N ASN A 18 -10.95 -10.22 6.43
CA ASN A 18 -10.72 -11.47 5.72
C ASN A 18 -9.73 -11.36 4.56
N SER A 19 -9.30 -10.14 4.19
CA SER A 19 -8.30 -9.94 3.14
C SER A 19 -6.95 -10.48 3.58
N LYS A 20 -6.29 -11.23 2.68
CA LYS A 20 -4.97 -11.81 2.91
C LYS A 20 -3.93 -11.14 2.04
N ARG A 21 -4.27 -10.76 0.81
CA ARG A 21 -3.34 -10.11 -0.12
C ARG A 21 -3.80 -8.68 -0.35
N ILE A 22 -3.02 -7.74 0.16
CA ILE A 22 -3.43 -6.34 0.27
C ILE A 22 -2.36 -5.43 -0.33
N CYS A 23 -2.78 -4.55 -1.23
CA CYS A 23 -1.98 -3.44 -1.68
C CYS A 23 -2.44 -2.16 -0.96
N ALA A 24 -1.50 -1.43 -0.38
CA ALA A 24 -1.78 -0.16 0.28
C ALA A 24 -0.68 0.87 0.01
N TYR A 25 -1.07 2.13 -0.18
CA TYR A 25 -0.10 3.22 -0.34
C TYR A 25 0.43 3.70 1.01
N VAL A 26 1.68 4.18 1.03
CA VAL A 26 2.23 4.90 2.17
C VAL A 26 1.87 6.37 2.02
N SER A 27 1.02 6.89 2.90
CA SER A 27 0.55 8.27 2.84
C SER A 27 1.69 9.27 2.95
N CYS A 28 1.68 10.29 2.08
CA CYS A 28 2.64 11.39 2.14
C CYS A 28 1.96 12.70 2.56
N ALA A 29 2.53 13.38 3.56
CA ALA A 29 1.97 14.62 4.09
C ALA A 29 1.85 15.75 3.04
N SER A 30 2.79 15.81 2.08
CA SER A 30 2.76 16.80 0.99
C SER A 30 1.58 16.58 0.04
N LEU A 31 1.05 15.36 -0.02
CA LEU A 31 -0.03 14.96 -0.91
C LEU A 31 -1.42 15.17 -0.29
N ARG A 32 -1.52 15.48 1.01
CA ARG A 32 -2.80 15.65 1.74
C ARG A 32 -3.74 14.45 1.59
N GLU A 33 -3.16 13.26 1.66
CA GLU A 33 -3.88 11.99 1.59
C GLU A 33 -4.39 11.57 2.97
N VAL A 34 -5.30 10.61 3.00
CA VAL A 34 -5.66 9.93 4.25
C VAL A 34 -4.42 9.25 4.81
N VAL A 35 -4.15 9.43 6.10
CA VAL A 35 -3.01 8.81 6.78
C VAL A 35 -3.22 7.30 6.91
N THR A 36 -2.31 6.51 6.31
CA THR A 36 -2.41 5.04 6.24
C THR A 36 -1.45 4.29 7.16
N SER A 37 -0.60 4.99 7.92
CA SER A 37 0.41 4.37 8.81
C SER A 37 -0.20 3.36 9.81
N HIS A 38 -1.35 3.68 10.40
CA HIS A 38 -2.06 2.77 11.31
C HIS A 38 -2.63 1.55 10.59
N ILE A 39 -3.12 1.72 9.36
CA ILE A 39 -3.64 0.61 8.55
C ILE A 39 -2.50 -0.33 8.16
N LEU A 40 -1.38 0.22 7.68
CA LEU A 40 -0.18 -0.56 7.35
C LEU A 40 0.36 -1.30 8.58
N SER A 41 0.37 -0.65 9.75
CA SER A 41 0.79 -1.29 11.01
C SER A 41 -0.10 -2.48 11.38
N ASP A 42 -1.42 -2.35 11.24
CA ASP A 42 -2.39 -3.43 11.47
C ASP A 42 -2.17 -4.60 10.49
N LEU A 43 -2.07 -4.29 9.19
CA LEU A 43 -1.87 -5.29 8.14
C LEU A 43 -0.54 -6.05 8.32
N LEU A 44 0.54 -5.35 8.65
CA LEU A 44 1.83 -6.00 8.96
C LEU A 44 1.77 -6.82 10.25
N GLY A 45 0.97 -6.41 11.22
CA GLY A 45 0.64 -7.21 12.40
C GLY A 45 -0.04 -8.53 12.02
N LYS A 46 -1.07 -8.47 11.15
CA LYS A 46 -1.75 -9.66 10.61
C LYS A 46 -0.80 -10.55 9.82
N GLN A 47 0.05 -9.98 8.97
CA GLN A 47 1.07 -10.73 8.23
C GLN A 47 2.04 -11.51 9.13
N ARG A 48 2.43 -10.94 10.28
CA ARG A 48 3.26 -11.68 11.26
C ARG A 48 2.50 -12.83 11.93
N GLN A 49 1.18 -12.71 12.07
CA GLN A 49 0.34 -13.73 12.69
C GLN A 49 -0.11 -14.82 11.71
N TYR A 50 -0.35 -14.47 10.45
CA TYR A 50 -0.92 -15.33 9.42
C TYR A 50 0.01 -15.37 8.20
N ALA A 51 0.67 -16.51 8.00
CA ALA A 51 1.69 -16.68 6.96
C ALA A 51 1.17 -16.51 5.52
N ASP A 52 -0.14 -16.62 5.31
CA ASP A 52 -0.80 -16.43 4.02
C ASP A 52 -1.18 -14.96 3.74
N THR A 53 -0.96 -14.07 4.71
CA THR A 53 -1.19 -12.64 4.53
C THR A 53 0.04 -11.95 3.96
N LYS A 54 -0.11 -11.18 2.89
CA LYS A 54 0.94 -10.41 2.22
C LYS A 54 0.52 -8.95 2.01
N VAL A 55 1.39 -8.02 2.43
CA VAL A 55 1.21 -6.57 2.27
C VAL A 55 2.17 -6.03 1.21
N TYR A 56 1.61 -5.33 0.24
CA TYR A 56 2.35 -4.74 -0.87
C TYR A 56 2.22 -3.22 -0.88
N VAL A 57 3.30 -2.51 -1.19
CA VAL A 57 3.36 -1.05 -1.27
C VAL A 57 3.87 -0.62 -2.65
N PRO A 58 3.35 0.48 -3.23
CA PRO A 58 3.80 0.98 -4.51
C PRO A 58 5.23 1.51 -4.47
N ARG A 59 6.02 1.15 -5.49
CA ARG A 59 7.29 1.75 -5.87
C ARG A 59 7.15 2.30 -7.28
N VAL A 60 7.56 3.56 -7.48
CA VAL A 60 7.53 4.21 -8.79
C VAL A 60 8.90 4.10 -9.44
N GLU A 61 8.94 3.70 -10.71
CA GLU A 61 10.17 3.64 -11.50
C GLU A 61 10.25 4.84 -12.45
N ASP A 62 11.07 5.81 -12.06
CA ASP A 62 11.16 7.14 -12.67
C ASP A 62 11.44 7.14 -14.18
N MET A 63 12.07 6.08 -14.73
CA MET A 63 12.43 6.04 -16.15
C MET A 63 11.29 5.58 -17.07
N GLU A 64 10.34 4.78 -16.58
CA GLU A 64 9.30 4.16 -17.43
C GLU A 64 7.87 4.52 -17.01
N SER A 65 7.71 5.38 -15.99
CA SER A 65 6.41 5.65 -15.35
C SER A 65 5.66 4.38 -14.94
N GLN A 66 6.41 3.30 -14.68
CA GLN A 66 5.85 2.03 -14.22
C GLN A 66 5.75 2.08 -12.70
N MET A 67 4.66 1.54 -12.18
CA MET A 67 4.47 1.31 -10.75
C MET A 67 4.51 -0.19 -10.50
N ARG A 68 5.37 -0.60 -9.56
CA ARG A 68 5.39 -1.98 -9.05
C ARG A 68 4.85 -2.00 -7.62
N MET A 69 4.10 -3.04 -7.28
CA MET A 69 3.63 -3.27 -5.92
C MET A 69 4.51 -4.34 -5.29
N LEU A 70 5.41 -3.92 -4.39
CA LEU A 70 6.42 -4.79 -3.79
C LEU A 70 6.04 -5.19 -2.38
N HIS A 71 6.32 -6.44 -2.03
CA HIS A 71 6.05 -6.99 -0.71
C HIS A 71 6.95 -6.36 0.36
N ILE A 72 6.35 -5.98 1.48
CA ILE A 72 7.07 -5.47 2.66
C ILE A 72 6.72 -6.28 3.91
N THR A 73 7.63 -6.26 4.85
CA THR A 73 7.55 -6.93 6.16
C THR A 73 7.68 -5.95 7.33
N ASN A 74 8.35 -4.81 7.09
CA ASN A 74 8.58 -3.76 8.08
C ASN A 74 8.53 -2.38 7.42
N MET A 75 7.82 -1.42 8.01
CA MET A 75 7.83 -0.03 7.51
C MET A 75 9.17 0.68 7.72
N ASP A 76 9.90 0.36 8.79
CA ASP A 76 11.12 1.08 9.17
C ASP A 76 12.33 0.66 8.32
N ASP A 77 12.43 -0.64 8.01
CA ASP A 77 13.59 -1.20 7.31
C ASP A 77 13.38 -1.35 5.81
N ASP A 78 12.13 -1.50 5.35
CA ASP A 78 11.86 -1.78 3.93
C ASP A 78 11.65 -0.53 3.08
N LEU A 79 11.39 0.64 3.69
CA LEU A 79 10.98 1.85 3.00
C LEU A 79 12.10 2.88 2.92
N ILE A 80 12.24 3.52 1.76
CA ILE A 80 13.16 4.63 1.50
C ILE A 80 12.40 5.82 0.92
N LEU A 81 12.87 7.03 1.21
CA LEU A 81 12.33 8.24 0.60
C LEU A 81 12.82 8.37 -0.84
N ASN A 82 11.88 8.59 -1.77
CA ASN A 82 12.20 8.97 -3.13
C ASN A 82 12.37 10.50 -3.27
N HIS A 83 12.63 10.95 -4.50
CA HIS A 83 12.85 12.36 -4.82
C HIS A 83 11.64 13.26 -4.53
N MET A 84 10.44 12.69 -4.37
CA MET A 84 9.20 13.39 -4.03
C MET A 84 8.87 13.37 -2.52
N ASN A 85 9.79 12.89 -1.67
CA ASN A 85 9.55 12.65 -0.24
C ASN A 85 8.40 11.67 0.04
N ILE A 86 8.19 10.71 -0.85
CA ILE A 86 7.25 9.60 -0.66
C ILE A 86 8.08 8.39 -0.24
N LEU A 87 7.63 7.69 0.79
CA LEU A 87 8.22 6.43 1.20
C LEU A 87 7.78 5.32 0.24
N GLU A 88 8.76 4.62 -0.33
CA GLU A 88 8.56 3.50 -1.24
C GLU A 88 9.48 2.33 -0.86
N PRO A 89 9.11 1.08 -1.17
CA PRO A 89 9.94 -0.04 -0.83
C PRO A 89 11.27 -0.04 -1.60
N THR A 90 12.34 -0.47 -0.94
CA THR A 90 13.61 -0.77 -1.62
C THR A 90 13.39 -1.86 -2.68
N PRO A 91 14.13 -1.86 -3.80
CA PRO A 91 14.00 -2.93 -4.80
C PRO A 91 14.37 -4.33 -4.27
N LEU A 92 15.27 -4.36 -3.28
CA LEU A 92 15.82 -5.58 -2.68
C LEU A 92 15.37 -5.72 -1.23
N ASP A 93 15.19 -6.95 -0.78
CA ASP A 93 14.98 -7.29 0.63
C ASP A 93 16.27 -7.16 1.47
N SER A 94 16.15 -7.39 2.78
CA SER A 94 17.29 -7.35 3.72
C SER A 94 18.40 -8.37 3.42
N SER A 95 18.11 -9.39 2.61
CA SER A 95 19.04 -10.43 2.18
C SER A 95 19.64 -10.16 0.79
N GLY A 96 19.25 -9.05 0.14
CA GLY A 96 19.73 -8.65 -1.18
C GLY A 96 18.99 -9.30 -2.35
N ASN A 97 17.87 -9.99 -2.11
CA ASN A 97 17.06 -10.58 -3.17
C ASN A 97 16.02 -9.60 -3.70
N PRO A 98 15.59 -9.69 -4.98
CA PRO A 98 14.44 -8.96 -5.47
C PRO A 98 13.19 -9.24 -4.62
N ARG A 99 12.43 -8.19 -4.30
CA ARG A 99 11.17 -8.35 -3.55
C ARG A 99 10.09 -9.01 -4.39
N ASP A 100 9.21 -9.77 -3.74
CA ASP A 100 8.00 -10.32 -4.34
C ASP A 100 7.12 -9.20 -4.91
N GLU A 101 6.71 -9.34 -6.17
CA GLU A 101 5.78 -8.44 -6.83
C GLU A 101 4.36 -9.02 -6.85
N VAL A 102 3.36 -8.17 -6.63
CA VAL A 102 1.95 -8.63 -6.65
C VAL A 102 1.56 -9.25 -7.99
N MET A 103 2.08 -8.72 -9.09
CA MET A 103 1.74 -9.14 -10.47
C MET A 103 2.36 -10.48 -10.86
N GLN A 104 3.40 -10.93 -10.15
CA GLN A 104 4.10 -12.19 -10.41
C GLN A 104 3.58 -13.34 -9.56
N ALA A 105 2.68 -13.05 -8.63
CA ALA A 105 2.16 -14.03 -7.71
C ALA A 105 0.99 -14.81 -8.32
N ASN A 106 0.83 -16.06 -7.87
CA ASN A 106 -0.16 -16.99 -8.43
C ASN A 106 -1.55 -16.83 -7.80
N GLU A 107 -1.63 -16.17 -6.65
CA GLU A 107 -2.86 -15.97 -5.89
C GLU A 107 -3.47 -14.58 -6.15
N PRO A 108 -4.81 -14.44 -6.12
CA PRO A 108 -5.49 -13.19 -6.41
C PRO A 108 -5.19 -12.10 -5.38
N LEU A 109 -5.35 -10.84 -5.77
CA LEU A 109 -5.35 -9.71 -4.85
C LEU A 109 -6.75 -9.53 -4.24
N ASP A 110 -6.84 -9.43 -2.91
CA ASP A 110 -8.12 -9.30 -2.21
C ASP A 110 -8.54 -7.83 -2.06
N LEU A 111 -7.58 -6.95 -1.77
CA LEU A 111 -7.84 -5.55 -1.46
C LEU A 111 -6.75 -4.63 -2.03
N LEU A 112 -7.19 -3.53 -2.64
CA LEU A 112 -6.33 -2.45 -3.11
C LEU A 112 -6.82 -1.11 -2.55
N LEU A 113 -6.05 -0.50 -1.66
CA LEU A 113 -6.29 0.86 -1.17
C LEU A 113 -5.74 1.85 -2.19
N LEU A 114 -6.64 2.48 -2.95
CA LEU A 114 -6.30 3.40 -4.02
C LEU A 114 -6.21 4.85 -3.53
N PRO A 115 -5.06 5.53 -3.68
CA PRO A 115 -4.98 6.97 -3.46
C PRO A 115 -5.61 7.76 -4.62
N GLY A 116 -6.05 8.99 -4.33
CA GLY A 116 -6.63 9.89 -5.33
C GLY A 116 -6.94 11.28 -4.79
N LEU A 117 -7.06 12.26 -5.69
CA LEU A 117 -7.43 13.63 -5.37
C LEU A 117 -8.94 13.79 -5.15
N ALA A 118 -9.73 13.09 -5.96
CA ALA A 118 -11.17 13.12 -5.88
C ALA A 118 -11.76 11.77 -6.33
N PHE A 119 -12.91 11.46 -5.76
CA PHE A 119 -13.72 10.30 -6.11
C PHE A 119 -15.16 10.75 -6.27
N ASP A 120 -15.88 10.18 -7.25
CA ASP A 120 -17.32 10.38 -7.38
C ASP A 120 -18.12 9.18 -6.84
N ARG A 121 -19.44 9.34 -6.72
CA ARG A 121 -20.33 8.28 -6.21
C ARG A 121 -20.49 7.08 -7.15
N LYS A 122 -20.01 7.19 -8.40
CA LYS A 122 -20.03 6.11 -9.40
C LYS A 122 -18.70 5.35 -9.43
N GLY A 123 -17.74 5.71 -8.58
CA GLY A 123 -16.41 5.10 -8.54
C GLY A 123 -15.41 5.73 -9.51
N GLY A 124 -15.75 6.86 -10.13
CA GLY A 124 -14.79 7.67 -10.87
C GLY A 124 -13.68 8.16 -9.94
N ARG A 125 -12.43 8.14 -10.42
CA ARG A 125 -11.23 8.56 -9.67
C ARG A 125 -10.48 9.63 -10.46
N LEU A 126 -10.10 10.70 -9.79
CA LEU A 126 -9.15 11.70 -10.30
C LEU A 126 -7.78 11.47 -9.64
N GLY A 127 -6.81 11.01 -10.43
CA GLY A 127 -5.41 10.88 -10.02
C GLY A 127 -4.64 12.21 -10.14
N ARG A 128 -3.30 12.14 -10.08
CA ARG A 128 -2.41 13.32 -10.17
C ARG A 128 -1.78 13.53 -11.55
N GLY A 129 -2.21 12.76 -12.56
CA GLY A 129 -1.75 12.90 -13.96
C GLY A 129 -0.74 11.85 -14.43
N GLY A 130 -0.20 11.01 -13.55
CA GLY A 130 0.66 9.87 -13.92
C GLY A 130 -0.09 8.57 -14.29
N GLY A 131 -1.43 8.58 -14.24
CA GLY A 131 -2.30 7.41 -14.36
C GLY A 131 -3.55 7.52 -13.49
#